data_AF-A0A0J1FYT6-F1
#
_entry.id   AF-A0A0J1FYT6-F1
#
_cell.length_a   1.000
_cell.length_b   1.000
_cell.length_c   1.000
_cell.angle_alpha   90.00
_cell.angle_beta   90.00
_cell.angle_gamma   90.00
#
_symmetry.space_group_name_H-M   'P 1'
#
loop_
_entity.id
_entity.type
_entity.pdbx_description
1 polymer ?
#
loop_
_entity_poly.entity_id
_entity_poly.type
_entity_poly.pdbx_seq_one_letter_code
_entity_poly.pdbx_strand_id
1 'polypeptide(L)'
;MRCGLYNDFDLCKKHNGAGEREYIDGSLLLGTVNLRKNLGAVKKRFADVWNKVRIVAIPNGGNSAEWDKGLLDIGPKGYKQYFVGPKSDFSNAEAIRDIGMSSPYQQFTVTSEDFGLCCSGFYKHRDYN
;
A
#
# COMPACT_ATOMS: atom_id res chain seq x y z
N MET A 1 -4.66 -21.33 1.35
CA MET A 1 -4.40 -19.88 1.26
C MET A 1 -5.22 -19.27 0.13
N ARG A 2 -6.19 -18.41 0.44
CA ARG A 2 -6.92 -17.64 -0.59
C ARG A 2 -6.11 -16.39 -0.91
N CYS A 3 -5.54 -16.37 -2.11
CA CYS A 3 -4.59 -15.38 -2.60
C CYS A 3 -5.33 -14.36 -3.48
N GLY A 4 -5.21 -13.06 -3.20
CA GLY A 4 -5.95 -11.97 -3.84
C GLY A 4 -5.66 -11.71 -5.32
N LEU A 5 -5.10 -12.67 -6.06
CA LEU A 5 -4.68 -12.55 -7.46
C LEU A 5 -5.80 -11.99 -8.38
N TYR A 6 -7.05 -12.38 -8.13
CA TYR A 6 -8.21 -11.92 -8.90
C TYR A 6 -8.57 -10.43 -8.69
N ASN A 7 -8.11 -9.81 -7.59
CA ASN A 7 -8.34 -8.39 -7.30
C ASN A 7 -7.31 -7.45 -7.96
N ASP A 8 -6.26 -8.02 -8.55
CA ASP A 8 -5.20 -7.24 -9.22
C ASP A 8 -5.53 -6.90 -10.68
N PHE A 9 -6.66 -7.41 -11.19
CA PHE A 9 -7.15 -7.10 -12.53
C PHE A 9 -7.29 -5.60 -12.78
N ASP A 10 -7.71 -4.82 -11.77
CA ASP A 10 -7.85 -3.37 -11.90
C ASP A 10 -6.51 -2.66 -12.08
N LEU A 11 -5.44 -3.14 -11.44
CA LEU A 11 -4.11 -2.59 -11.67
C LEU A 11 -3.65 -2.93 -13.09
N CYS A 12 -3.78 -4.19 -13.49
CA CYS A 12 -3.42 -4.63 -14.83
C CYS A 12 -4.18 -3.84 -15.90
N LYS A 13 -5.49 -3.62 -15.73
CA LYS A 13 -6.29 -2.80 -16.64
C LYS A 13 -5.79 -1.36 -16.70
N LYS A 14 -5.47 -0.77 -15.53
CA LYS A 14 -4.98 0.61 -15.46
C LYS A 14 -3.61 0.75 -16.12
N HIS A 15 -2.64 -0.09 -15.79
CA HIS A 15 -1.31 -0.07 -16.42
C HIS A 15 -1.31 -0.33 -17.93
N ASN A 16 -2.34 -1.00 -18.46
CA ASN A 16 -2.54 -1.16 -19.91
C ASN A 16 -3.32 0.01 -20.55
N GLY A 17 -3.67 1.05 -19.78
CA GLY A 17 -4.35 2.25 -20.25
C GLY A 17 -3.44 3.14 -21.09
N ALA A 18 -4.03 3.86 -22.05
CA ALA A 18 -3.30 4.83 -22.86
C ALA A 18 -2.75 5.96 -21.96
N GLY A 19 -1.43 6.16 -22.01
CA GLY A 19 -0.76 7.23 -21.25
C GLY A 19 -0.03 6.76 -19.99
N GLU A 20 -0.20 5.51 -19.56
CA GLU A 20 0.60 4.96 -18.48
C GLU A 20 2.01 4.61 -18.97
N ARG A 21 3.03 5.07 -18.24
CA ARG A 21 4.45 4.96 -18.62
C ARG A 21 5.31 4.24 -17.58
N GLU A 22 4.78 4.03 -16.39
CA GLU A 22 5.52 3.44 -15.27
C GLU A 22 4.66 2.40 -14.57
N TYR A 23 5.34 1.42 -13.97
CA TYR A 23 4.73 0.36 -13.19
C TYR A 23 4.80 0.71 -11.69
N ILE A 24 3.71 0.47 -10.97
CA ILE A 24 3.59 0.79 -9.53
C ILE A 24 3.43 -0.52 -8.75
N ASP A 25 4.55 -1.02 -8.23
CA ASP A 25 4.65 -2.28 -7.46
C ASP A 25 5.48 -2.15 -6.18
N GLY A 26 5.93 -0.94 -5.85
CA GLY A 26 6.76 -0.68 -4.69
C GLY A 26 6.07 -1.10 -3.39
N SER A 27 6.85 -1.72 -2.52
CA SER A 27 6.43 -2.10 -1.18
C SER A 27 7.25 -1.33 -0.15
N LEU A 28 6.57 -0.58 0.72
CA LEU A 28 7.20 0.14 1.82
C LEU A 28 6.99 -0.63 3.13
N LEU A 29 8.09 -1.15 3.67
CA LEU A 29 8.11 -1.89 4.93
C LEU A 29 8.65 -1.01 6.05
N LEU A 30 7.75 -0.48 6.89
CA LEU A 30 8.10 0.51 7.93
C LEU A 30 8.46 -0.11 9.29
N GLY A 31 8.28 -1.41 9.47
CA GLY A 31 8.63 -2.12 10.71
C GLY A 31 7.97 -1.47 11.93
N THR A 32 8.79 -0.98 12.86
CA THR A 32 8.35 -0.39 14.13
C THR A 32 8.50 1.14 14.20
N VAL A 33 8.44 1.84 13.06
CA VAL A 33 8.60 3.29 13.02
C VAL A 33 7.45 4.02 13.73
N ASN A 34 7.79 4.90 14.66
CA ASN A 34 6.86 5.88 15.21
C ASN A 34 6.63 7.02 14.19
N LEU A 35 5.47 7.05 13.54
CA LEU A 35 5.18 7.98 12.45
C LEU A 35 5.03 9.42 12.95
N ARG A 36 4.37 9.65 14.10
CA ARG A 36 4.23 11.01 14.66
C ARG A 36 5.56 11.73 14.85
N LYS A 37 6.62 10.98 15.18
CA LYS A 37 7.98 11.52 15.34
C LYS A 37 8.77 11.57 14.03
N ASN A 38 8.58 10.59 13.15
CA ASN A 38 9.50 10.34 12.04
C ASN A 38 8.90 10.51 10.63
N LEU A 39 7.62 10.86 10.48
CA LEU A 39 6.97 10.91 9.18
C LEU A 39 7.69 11.83 8.18
N GLY A 40 8.15 13.00 8.64
CA GLY A 40 8.93 13.91 7.79
C GLY A 40 10.23 13.29 7.27
N ALA A 41 10.94 12.55 8.12
CA ALA A 41 12.16 11.84 7.73
C ALA A 41 11.86 10.68 6.77
N VAL A 42 10.77 9.94 7.00
CA VAL A 42 10.30 8.88 6.09
C VAL A 42 9.97 9.46 4.72
N LYS A 43 9.18 10.53 4.65
CA LYS A 43 8.84 11.21 3.38
C LYS A 43 10.08 11.67 2.64
N LYS A 44 11.05 12.26 3.34
CA LYS A 44 12.31 12.71 2.74
C LYS A 44 13.16 11.54 2.24
N ARG A 45 13.28 10.47 3.01
CA ARG A 45 14.12 9.30 2.68
C ARG A 45 13.62 8.57 1.43
N PHE A 46 12.31 8.52 1.23
CA PHE A 46 11.69 7.76 0.15
C PHE A 46 11.07 8.65 -0.93
N ALA A 47 11.43 9.94 -0.99
CA ALA A 47 10.83 10.91 -1.89
C ALA A 47 10.88 10.45 -3.37
N ASP A 48 12.03 9.94 -3.81
CA ASP A 48 12.27 9.55 -5.21
C ASP A 48 11.47 8.33 -5.67
N VAL A 49 11.00 7.53 -4.72
CA VAL A 49 10.20 6.32 -4.98
C VAL A 49 8.79 6.43 -4.40
N TRP A 50 8.43 7.60 -3.86
CA TRP A 50 7.20 7.81 -3.11
C TRP A 50 5.97 7.53 -3.96
N ASN A 51 6.03 7.90 -5.24
CA ASN A 51 4.98 7.69 -6.25
C ASN A 51 4.93 6.26 -6.82
N LYS A 52 5.83 5.36 -6.43
CA LYS A 52 5.85 3.96 -6.88
C LYS A 52 5.32 3.00 -5.81
N VAL A 53 5.04 3.49 -4.61
CA VAL A 53 4.59 2.67 -3.49
C VAL A 53 3.11 2.30 -3.64
N ARG A 54 2.86 0.99 -3.67
CA ARG A 54 1.55 0.35 -3.73
C ARG A 54 1.17 -0.33 -2.43
N ILE A 55 2.12 -1.02 -1.81
CA ILE A 55 1.92 -1.80 -0.60
C ILE A 55 2.64 -1.11 0.54
N VAL A 56 1.95 -0.91 1.65
CA VAL A 56 2.50 -0.25 2.84
C VAL A 56 2.25 -1.16 4.03
N ALA A 57 3.32 -1.68 4.62
CA ALA A 57 3.20 -2.37 5.91
C ALA A 57 2.89 -1.32 6.99
N ILE A 58 1.76 -1.48 7.67
CA ILE A 58 1.34 -0.57 8.73
C ILE A 58 2.30 -0.78 9.92
N PRO A 59 3.04 0.26 10.34
CA PRO A 59 3.99 0.10 11.42
C PRO A 59 3.27 -0.07 12.77
N ASN A 60 3.85 -0.89 13.65
CA ASN A 60 3.35 -1.15 15.01
C ASN A 60 1.84 -1.44 15.08
N GLY A 61 1.29 -2.11 14.06
CA GLY A 61 -0.14 -2.45 14.01
C GLY A 61 -1.08 -1.24 14.05
N GLY A 62 -0.60 -0.05 13.67
CA GLY A 62 -1.39 1.18 13.69
C GLY A 62 -1.59 1.76 15.10
N ASN A 63 -0.72 1.44 16.06
CA ASN A 63 -0.76 1.97 17.43
C ASN A 63 -1.10 3.49 17.45
N SER A 64 -2.13 3.88 18.19
CA SER A 64 -2.67 5.25 18.20
C SER A 64 -1.66 6.30 18.64
N ALA A 65 -0.76 5.97 19.57
CA ALA A 65 0.26 6.91 20.06
C ALA A 65 1.34 7.20 19.01
N GLU A 66 1.42 6.38 17.96
CA GLU A 66 2.50 6.41 16.98
C GLU A 66 2.01 6.59 15.55
N TRP A 67 0.72 6.36 15.29
CA TRP A 67 0.07 6.53 14.00
C TRP A 67 -0.04 8.01 13.60
N ASP A 68 0.21 8.26 12.32
CA ASP A 68 0.02 9.56 11.69
C ASP A 68 -0.59 9.36 10.30
N LYS A 69 -1.80 9.90 10.10
CA LYS A 69 -2.56 9.81 8.83
C LYS A 69 -1.85 10.46 7.65
N GLY A 70 -0.83 11.31 7.87
CA GLY A 70 -0.03 11.87 6.79
C GLY A 70 0.76 10.83 6.01
N LEU A 71 0.85 9.58 6.48
CA LEU A 71 1.32 8.44 5.70
C LEU A 71 0.38 8.11 4.52
N LEU A 72 -0.92 8.41 4.60
CA LEU A 72 -1.91 8.11 3.56
C LEU A 72 -1.71 8.94 2.28
N ASP A 73 -0.83 9.94 2.31
CA ASP A 73 -0.39 10.66 1.11
C ASP A 73 0.63 9.89 0.28
N ILE A 74 0.96 8.66 0.68
CA ILE A 74 1.90 7.81 -0.04
C ILE A 74 1.36 7.32 -1.37
N GLY A 75 2.26 7.14 -2.33
CA GLY A 75 1.98 6.56 -3.64
C GLY A 75 1.12 7.39 -4.57
N PRO A 76 0.89 6.86 -5.79
CA PRO A 76 0.26 7.60 -6.86
C PRO A 76 -1.25 7.61 -6.67
N LYS A 77 -1.86 8.80 -6.86
CA LYS A 77 -3.31 8.96 -6.68
C LYS A 77 -4.08 8.20 -7.77
N GLY A 78 -5.25 7.68 -7.39
CA GLY A 78 -6.13 6.91 -8.28
C GLY A 78 -5.66 5.48 -8.57
N TYR A 79 -4.58 5.02 -7.93
CA TYR A 79 -4.13 3.63 -7.98
C TYR A 79 -4.55 2.87 -6.73
N LYS A 80 -4.91 1.59 -6.87
CA LYS A 80 -5.20 0.75 -5.71
C LYS A 80 -3.94 0.57 -4.86
N GLN A 81 -4.04 0.94 -3.59
CA GLN A 81 -2.99 0.79 -2.60
C GLN A 81 -3.46 -0.04 -1.42
N TYR A 82 -2.55 -0.84 -0.88
CA TYR A 82 -2.84 -1.78 0.20
C TYR A 82 -2.03 -1.42 1.43
N PHE A 83 -2.74 -1.15 2.52
CA PHE A 83 -2.16 -1.00 3.85
C PHE A 83 -2.32 -2.32 4.57
N VAL A 84 -1.20 -2.98 4.85
CA VAL A 84 -1.15 -4.39 5.24
C VAL A 84 -0.54 -4.59 6.63
N GLY A 85 -0.98 -5.64 7.29
CA GLY A 85 -0.33 -6.15 8.50
C GLY A 85 -0.94 -7.47 8.95
N PRO A 86 -0.35 -8.13 9.95
CA PRO A 86 -0.85 -9.39 10.49
C PRO A 86 -2.05 -9.15 11.41
N LYS A 87 -3.00 -10.10 11.42
CA LYS A 87 -4.22 -10.03 12.24
C LYS A 87 -3.93 -9.83 13.73
N SER A 88 -2.85 -10.42 14.22
CA SER A 88 -2.43 -10.38 15.63
C SER A 88 -1.99 -9.00 16.11
N ASP A 89 -1.52 -8.14 15.21
CA ASP A 89 -0.77 -6.94 15.62
C ASP A 89 -1.64 -5.69 15.62
N PHE A 90 -2.83 -5.73 15.01
CA PHE A 90 -3.70 -4.57 14.93
C PHE A 90 -4.38 -4.28 16.26
N SER A 91 -3.96 -3.18 16.87
CA SER A 91 -4.45 -2.76 18.19
C SER A 91 -5.35 -1.53 18.14
N ASN A 92 -5.59 -0.93 16.96
CA ASN A 92 -6.24 0.38 16.85
C ASN A 92 -7.23 0.50 15.68
N ALA A 93 -8.48 0.89 16.00
CA ALA A 93 -9.52 1.17 15.03
C ALA A 93 -9.34 2.51 14.28
N GLU A 94 -8.59 3.47 14.84
CA GLU A 94 -8.35 4.79 14.23
C GLU A 94 -7.58 4.67 12.91
N ALA A 95 -6.46 3.94 12.89
CA ALA A 95 -5.67 3.74 11.67
C ALA A 95 -6.49 3.06 10.56
N ILE A 96 -7.27 2.05 10.91
CA ILE A 96 -8.16 1.34 9.97
C ILE A 96 -9.22 2.28 9.41
N ARG A 97 -9.84 3.10 10.29
CA ARG A 97 -10.82 4.11 9.89
C ARG A 97 -10.22 5.17 8.98
N ASP A 98 -9.04 5.69 9.32
CA ASP A 98 -8.36 6.70 8.52
C ASP A 98 -8.06 6.17 7.11
N ILE A 99 -7.54 4.94 7.01
CA ILE A 99 -7.30 4.27 5.71
C ILE A 99 -8.61 4.16 4.93
N GLY A 100 -9.66 3.60 5.53
CA GLY A 100 -10.94 3.37 4.84
C GLY A 100 -11.66 4.65 4.40
N MET A 101 -11.44 5.77 5.08
CA MET A 101 -12.09 7.06 4.79
C MET A 101 -11.25 7.97 3.88
N SER A 102 -9.99 7.65 3.64
CA SER A 102 -9.06 8.51 2.89
C SER A 102 -9.32 8.55 1.38
N SER A 103 -9.64 7.40 0.78
CA SER A 103 -9.78 7.24 -0.66
C SER A 103 -10.42 5.89 -0.98
N PRO A 104 -11.31 5.80 -1.98
CA PRO A 104 -11.85 4.52 -2.44
C PRO A 104 -10.78 3.57 -3.02
N TYR A 105 -9.59 4.10 -3.32
CA TYR A 105 -8.46 3.32 -3.83
C TYR A 105 -7.52 2.82 -2.73
N GLN A 106 -7.68 3.25 -1.48
CA GLN A 106 -6.87 2.76 -0.37
C GLN A 106 -7.62 1.66 0.38
N GLN A 107 -6.97 0.51 0.56
CA GLN A 107 -7.57 -0.65 1.17
C GLN A 107 -6.74 -1.13 2.36
N PHE A 108 -7.42 -1.31 3.49
CA PHE A 108 -6.86 -2.05 4.60
C PHE A 108 -6.97 -3.55 4.32
N THR A 109 -5.89 -4.30 4.52
CA THR A 109 -5.87 -5.76 4.32
C THR A 109 -5.11 -6.45 5.43
N VAL A 110 -5.72 -7.49 5.98
CA VAL A 110 -5.14 -8.28 7.06
C VAL A 110 -4.56 -9.57 6.49
N THR A 111 -3.39 -9.97 6.99
CA THR A 111 -2.76 -11.26 6.70
C THR A 111 -2.89 -12.21 7.89
N SER A 112 -3.09 -13.50 7.60
CA SER A 112 -3.17 -14.60 8.58
C SER A 112 -2.75 -15.91 7.92
N GLU A 113 -2.82 -17.03 8.65
CA GLU A 113 -2.56 -18.37 8.10
C GLU A 113 -3.46 -18.71 6.90
N ASP A 114 -4.71 -18.23 6.92
CA ASP A 114 -5.70 -18.50 5.87
C ASP A 114 -5.72 -17.48 4.73
N PHE A 115 -5.30 -16.24 5.01
CA PHE A 115 -5.44 -15.08 4.12
C PHE A 115 -4.12 -14.37 3.90
N GLY A 116 -3.73 -14.25 2.61
CA GLY A 116 -2.53 -13.54 2.20
C GLY A 116 -2.82 -12.51 1.12
N LEU A 117 -2.03 -11.44 1.08
CA LEU A 117 -2.04 -10.51 -0.04
C LEU A 117 -1.08 -11.04 -1.11
N CYS A 118 -1.63 -11.27 -2.30
CA CYS A 118 -0.84 -11.58 -3.49
C CYS A 118 -1.02 -10.45 -4.49
N CYS A 119 0.03 -9.70 -4.73
CA CYS A 119 0.07 -8.70 -5.78
C CYS A 119 0.91 -9.25 -6.93
N SER A 120 0.32 -9.33 -8.11
CA SER A 120 1.04 -9.70 -9.33
C SER A 120 1.90 -8.54 -9.80
N GLY A 121 3.20 -8.80 -9.98
CA GLY A 121 4.11 -7.96 -10.74
C GLY A 121 4.22 -8.50 -12.17
N PHE A 122 3.27 -8.22 -13.05
CA PHE A 122 3.41 -8.65 -14.45
C PHE A 122 4.21 -7.61 -15.24
N TYR A 123 5.45 -7.96 -15.58
CA TYR A 123 6.15 -7.38 -16.73
C TYR A 123 5.57 -7.98 -18.00
N LYS A 124 4.97 -7.17 -18.86
CA LYS A 124 4.81 -7.53 -20.27
C LYS A 124 5.43 -6.43 -21.11
N HIS A 125 6.65 -6.66 -21.58
CA HIS A 125 7.08 -6.00 -22.82
C HIS A 125 6.08 -6.45 -23.89
N ARG A 126 5.35 -5.51 -24.47
CA ARG A 126 4.49 -5.75 -25.62
C ARG A 126 5.18 -5.08 -26.79
N ASP A 127 5.97 -5.86 -27.52
CA ASP A 127 6.41 -5.44 -28.84
C ASP A 127 5.18 -5.38 -29.73
N TYR A 128 4.84 -4.16 -30.15
CA TYR A 128 3.86 -3.94 -31.21
C TYR A 128 4.60 -4.22 -32.53
N ASN A 129 4.31 -5.37 -33.15
CA ASN A 129 4.52 -5.57 -34.59
C ASN A 129 3.31 -5.02 -35.35
#